data_AF-A0A3D4V2L9-F1
#
_entry.id   AF-A0A3D4V2L9-F1
#
_cell.length_a   1.000
_cell.length_b   1.000
_cell.length_c   1.000
_cell.angle_alpha   90.00
_cell.angle_beta   90.00
_cell.angle_gamma   90.00
#
_symmetry.space_group_name_H-M   'P 1'
#
loop_
_entity.id
_entity.type
_entity.pdbx_description
1 polymer ?
#
loop_
_entity_poly.entity_id
_entity_poly.type
_entity_poly.pdbx_seq_one_letter_code
_entity_poly.pdbx_strand_id
1 'polypeptide(L)'
;MKYQHFNWGPFIMKTSCPKRILKRLESDGRQAERSWNHQLAGHLKNQYKYPEVFEQWFYSEMSEIFTGYRQAHCMYHGFEYVPCQLVYQSLWVNFMKPGDFNPPHIHGGDISFVIFVDVPKQLETEMEEHEGTT
;
A
#
# COMPACT_ATOMS: atom_id res chain seq x y z
N MET A 1 -25.50 15.46 16.22
CA MET A 1 -24.16 15.31 15.61
C MET A 1 -24.27 15.74 14.16
N LYS A 2 -23.57 16.80 13.73
CA LYS A 2 -23.55 17.19 12.32
C LYS A 2 -22.46 16.38 11.63
N TYR A 3 -22.82 15.57 10.65
CA TYR A 3 -21.86 14.87 9.79
C TYR A 3 -22.25 15.07 8.33
N GLN A 4 -21.24 15.10 7.48
CA GLN A 4 -21.37 15.15 6.03
C GLN A 4 -20.50 14.01 5.50
N HIS A 5 -21.04 13.20 4.58
CA HIS A 5 -20.30 12.14 3.92
C HIS A 5 -20.43 12.35 2.40
N PHE A 6 -19.32 12.20 1.69
CA PHE A 6 -19.28 12.24 0.24
C PHE A 6 -19.04 10.82 -0.24
N ASN A 7 -20.03 10.20 -0.90
CA ASN A 7 -19.97 8.83 -1.41
C ASN A 7 -19.45 8.76 -2.85
N TRP A 8 -18.40 9.51 -3.17
CA TRP A 8 -17.79 9.44 -4.50
C TRP A 8 -16.53 8.57 -4.44
N GLY A 9 -16.39 7.69 -5.42
CA GLY A 9 -15.21 6.85 -5.61
C GLY A 9 -15.31 5.47 -4.94
N PRO A 10 -14.27 4.63 -5.09
CA PRO A 10 -14.19 3.35 -4.40
C PRO A 10 -14.07 3.55 -2.89
N PHE A 11 -14.45 2.55 -2.11
CA PHE A 11 -14.17 2.54 -0.68
C PHE A 11 -12.65 2.58 -0.42
N ILE A 12 -12.20 3.52 0.40
CA ILE A 12 -10.79 3.67 0.79
C ILE A 12 -10.69 3.58 2.31
N MET A 13 -9.74 2.76 2.79
CA MET A 13 -9.43 2.64 4.21
C MET A 13 -8.00 3.11 4.49
N LYS A 14 -7.86 3.97 5.51
CA LYS A 14 -6.57 4.34 6.09
C LYS A 14 -6.49 3.78 7.51
N THR A 15 -5.42 3.04 7.82
CA THR A 15 -5.16 2.52 9.16
C THR A 15 -3.66 2.44 9.43
N SER A 16 -3.30 2.17 10.68
CA SER A 16 -1.90 2.02 11.10
C SER A 16 -1.42 0.59 10.91
N CYS A 17 -0.24 0.43 10.30
CA CYS A 17 0.45 -0.86 10.24
C CYS A 17 1.16 -1.13 11.58
N PRO A 18 1.09 -2.36 12.14
CA PRO A 18 1.80 -2.69 13.36
C PRO A 18 3.32 -2.46 13.27
N LYS A 19 3.91 -1.84 14.29
CA LYS A 19 5.34 -1.47 14.32
C LYS A 19 6.28 -2.65 14.07
N ARG A 20 5.94 -3.86 14.54
CA ARG A 20 6.74 -5.08 14.30
C ARG A 20 6.82 -5.42 12.81
N ILE A 21 5.74 -5.20 12.07
CA ILE A 21 5.64 -5.47 10.63
C ILE A 21 6.41 -4.39 9.87
N LEU A 22 6.24 -3.12 10.23
CA LEU A 22 7.00 -2.01 9.64
C LEU A 22 8.51 -2.21 9.75
N LYS A 23 9.01 -2.58 10.94
CA LYS A 23 10.45 -2.88 11.13
C LYS A 23 10.94 -3.99 10.21
N ARG A 24 10.13 -5.04 10.03
CA ARG A 24 10.52 -6.18 9.21
C ARG A 24 10.44 -5.88 7.71
N LEU A 25 9.43 -5.12 7.27
CA LEU A 25 9.37 -4.58 5.91
C LEU A 25 10.63 -3.76 5.60
N GLU A 26 11.06 -2.91 6.54
CA GLU A 26 12.29 -2.14 6.36
C GLU A 26 13.52 -3.04 6.28
N SER A 27 13.74 -3.91 7.26
CA SER A 27 14.95 -4.73 7.35
C SER A 27 15.09 -5.71 6.19
N ASP A 28 14.02 -6.42 5.85
CA ASP A 28 14.03 -7.47 4.84
C ASP A 28 13.93 -6.83 3.44
N GLY A 29 13.27 -5.67 3.32
CA GLY A 29 13.22 -4.90 2.08
C GLY A 29 14.59 -4.39 1.67
N ARG A 30 15.44 -3.96 2.63
CA ARG A 30 16.84 -3.55 2.36
C ARG A 30 17.73 -4.72 1.91
N GLN A 31 17.31 -5.96 2.18
CA GLN A 31 18.00 -7.18 1.77
C GLN A 31 17.41 -7.78 0.48
N ALA A 32 16.35 -7.20 -0.07
CA ALA A 32 15.73 -7.72 -1.29
C ALA A 32 16.57 -7.39 -2.52
N GLU A 33 17.08 -8.41 -3.20
CA GLU A 33 17.97 -8.25 -4.36
C GLU A 33 17.26 -8.44 -5.70
N ARG A 34 16.10 -9.11 -5.70
CA ARG A 34 15.36 -9.44 -6.93
C ARG A 34 14.64 -8.20 -7.46
N SER A 35 15.24 -7.56 -8.46
CA SER A 35 14.59 -6.44 -9.16
C SER A 35 13.21 -6.83 -9.69
N TRP A 36 12.23 -5.94 -9.50
CA TRP A 36 10.85 -6.09 -9.95
C TRP A 36 10.40 -5.00 -10.93
N ASN A 37 11.31 -4.15 -11.39
CA ASN A 37 11.00 -2.99 -12.24
C ASN A 37 10.20 -3.35 -13.50
N HIS A 38 10.52 -4.46 -14.15
CA HIS A 38 9.89 -4.88 -15.41
C HIS A 38 8.38 -5.24 -15.28
N GLN A 39 7.90 -5.43 -14.05
CA GLN A 39 6.48 -5.74 -13.76
C GLN A 39 5.71 -4.52 -13.24
N LEU A 40 6.38 -3.37 -13.06
CA LEU A 40 5.84 -2.22 -12.33
C LEU A 40 5.83 -0.97 -13.23
N ALA A 41 4.81 -0.14 -13.07
CA ALA A 41 4.64 1.09 -13.84
C ALA A 41 5.56 2.22 -13.36
N GLY A 42 6.17 2.09 -12.18
CA GLY A 42 6.95 3.14 -11.55
C GLY A 42 8.17 3.54 -12.38
N HIS A 43 8.37 4.85 -12.55
CA HIS A 43 9.60 5.44 -13.07
C HIS A 43 10.66 5.44 -11.95
N LEU A 44 10.99 4.25 -11.46
CA LEU A 44 11.84 4.00 -10.29
C LEU A 44 12.94 3.00 -10.68
N LYS A 45 14.16 3.20 -10.19
CA LYS A 45 15.26 2.23 -10.40
C LYS A 45 15.28 1.11 -9.37
N ASN A 46 14.82 1.38 -8.15
CA ASN A 46 15.05 0.53 -6.98
C ASN A 46 13.75 -0.09 -6.49
N GLN A 47 13.15 -0.96 -7.30
CA GLN A 47 11.97 -1.74 -6.91
C GLN A 47 12.35 -3.22 -6.82
N TYR A 48 12.08 -3.83 -5.68
CA TYR A 48 12.51 -5.20 -5.39
C TYR A 48 11.36 -6.04 -4.85
N LYS A 49 11.26 -7.29 -5.32
CA LYS A 49 10.26 -8.24 -4.85
C LYS A 49 10.74 -8.89 -3.54
N TYR A 50 9.84 -9.03 -2.58
CA TYR A 50 10.14 -9.82 -1.38
C TYR A 50 10.23 -11.32 -1.72
N PRO A 51 11.04 -12.11 -1.00
CA PRO A 51 11.04 -13.56 -1.13
C PRO A 51 9.67 -14.15 -0.75
N GLU A 52 9.28 -15.25 -1.40
CA GLU A 52 7.97 -15.89 -1.18
C GLU A 52 7.71 -16.25 0.29
N VAL A 53 8.74 -16.73 1.01
CA VAL A 53 8.62 -17.03 2.45
C VAL A 53 8.29 -15.80 3.29
N PHE A 54 8.75 -14.62 2.86
CA PHE A 54 8.42 -13.35 3.50
C PHE A 54 7.00 -12.91 3.14
N GLU A 55 6.61 -13.05 1.87
CA GLU A 55 5.23 -12.77 1.43
C GLU A 55 4.23 -13.58 2.26
N GLN A 56 4.42 -14.89 2.40
CA GLN A 56 3.57 -15.78 3.19
C GLN A 56 3.41 -15.30 4.65
N TRP A 57 4.53 -14.98 5.31
CA TRP A 57 4.50 -14.42 6.65
C TRP A 57 3.74 -13.08 6.70
N PHE A 58 4.02 -12.17 5.77
CA PHE A 58 3.42 -10.84 5.74
C PHE A 58 1.89 -10.93 5.60
N TYR A 59 1.40 -11.73 4.66
CA TYR A 59 -0.05 -11.90 4.45
C TYR A 59 -0.74 -12.59 5.62
N SER A 60 -0.06 -13.50 6.32
CA SER A 60 -0.56 -14.06 7.58
C SER A 60 -0.73 -12.96 8.64
N GLU A 61 0.29 -12.14 8.86
CA GLU A 61 0.26 -11.06 9.87
C GLU A 61 -0.74 -9.93 9.56
N MET A 62 -1.00 -9.70 8.27
CA MET A 62 -1.89 -8.63 7.79
C MET A 62 -3.34 -9.08 7.56
N SER A 63 -3.63 -10.38 7.73
CA SER A 63 -4.94 -11.00 7.46
C SER A 63 -6.11 -10.29 8.16
N GLU A 64 -5.94 -9.89 9.43
CA GLU A 64 -6.96 -9.15 10.18
C GLU A 64 -7.23 -7.77 9.57
N ILE A 65 -6.20 -7.06 9.10
CA ILE A 65 -6.34 -5.74 8.47
C ILE A 65 -7.11 -5.87 7.15
N PHE A 66 -6.77 -6.88 6.32
CA PHE A 66 -7.48 -7.10 5.06
C PHE A 66 -8.91 -7.60 5.28
N THR A 67 -9.15 -8.40 6.32
CA THR A 67 -10.50 -8.80 6.73
C THR A 67 -11.31 -7.57 7.18
N GLY A 68 -10.72 -6.70 8.00
CA GLY A 68 -11.34 -5.45 8.44
C GLY A 68 -11.65 -4.52 7.27
N TYR A 69 -10.76 -4.40 6.28
CA TYR A 69 -11.03 -3.69 5.03
C TYR A 69 -12.27 -4.24 4.33
N ARG A 70 -12.35 -5.57 4.14
CA ARG A 70 -13.48 -6.19 3.44
C ARG A 70 -14.79 -5.99 4.19
N GLN A 71 -14.79 -6.12 5.51
CA GLN A 71 -15.98 -5.87 6.33
C GLN A 71 -16.45 -4.42 6.22
N ALA A 72 -15.52 -3.46 6.32
CA ALA A 72 -15.84 -2.04 6.20
C ALA A 72 -16.33 -1.67 4.78
N HIS A 73 -15.73 -2.25 3.75
CA HIS A 73 -16.19 -2.15 2.37
C HIS A 73 -17.63 -2.67 2.20
N CYS A 74 -17.94 -3.86 2.74
CA CYS A 74 -19.29 -4.40 2.70
C CYS A 74 -20.29 -3.47 3.40
N MET A 75 -19.96 -2.99 4.60
CA MET A 75 -20.79 -2.05 5.34
C MET A 75 -21.01 -0.74 4.57
N TYR A 76 -19.98 -0.20 3.94
CA TYR A 76 -20.05 1.03 3.15
C TYR A 76 -21.00 0.92 1.95
N HIS A 77 -21.01 -0.23 1.28
CA HIS A 77 -21.88 -0.47 0.12
C HIS A 77 -23.21 -1.15 0.46
N GLY A 78 -23.47 -1.46 1.75
CA GLY A 78 -24.67 -2.19 2.17
C GLY A 78 -24.69 -3.65 1.71
N PHE A 79 -23.53 -4.25 1.46
CA PHE A 79 -23.40 -5.66 1.13
C PHE A 79 -23.41 -6.53 2.38
N GLU A 80 -23.97 -7.72 2.28
CA GLU A 80 -23.75 -8.77 3.28
C GLU A 80 -22.27 -9.15 3.29
N TYR A 81 -21.69 -9.29 4.49
CA TYR A 81 -20.34 -9.79 4.61
C TYR A 81 -20.36 -11.32 4.51
N VAL A 82 -19.86 -11.83 3.38
CA VAL A 82 -19.54 -13.25 3.20
C VAL A 82 -18.02 -13.40 3.38
N PRO A 83 -17.55 -14.19 4.37
CA PRO A 83 -16.14 -14.49 4.51
C PRO A 83 -15.57 -15.08 3.22
N CYS A 84 -14.53 -14.47 2.68
CA CYS A 84 -13.80 -14.97 1.52
C CYS A 84 -12.35 -15.23 1.88
N GLN A 85 -11.77 -16.28 1.29
CA GLN A 85 -10.35 -16.52 1.39
C GLN A 85 -9.61 -15.50 0.53
N LEU A 86 -8.78 -14.66 1.14
CA LEU A 86 -7.91 -13.75 0.42
C LEU A 86 -6.70 -14.52 -0.10
N VAL A 87 -6.51 -14.48 -1.42
CA VAL A 87 -5.33 -15.05 -2.08
C VAL A 87 -4.38 -13.90 -2.38
N TYR A 88 -3.15 -14.00 -1.87
CA TYR A 88 -2.14 -13.01 -2.14
C TYR A 88 -1.53 -13.19 -3.55
N GLN A 89 -1.15 -12.08 -4.17
CA GLN A 89 -0.57 -12.10 -5.52
C GLN A 89 0.91 -11.69 -5.52
N SER A 90 1.25 -10.55 -4.90
CA SER A 90 2.62 -10.02 -4.95
C SER A 90 2.86 -8.95 -3.90
N LEU A 91 4.07 -8.95 -3.33
CA LEU A 91 4.57 -7.91 -2.44
C LEU A 91 5.95 -7.44 -2.91
N TRP A 92 6.13 -6.13 -3.00
CA TRP A 92 7.41 -5.51 -3.37
C TRP A 92 7.65 -4.25 -2.55
N VAL A 93 8.90 -3.78 -2.58
CA VAL A 93 9.33 -2.53 -1.93
C VAL A 93 9.88 -1.56 -2.97
N ASN A 94 9.53 -0.29 -2.81
CA ASN A 94 10.02 0.82 -3.61
C ASN A 94 10.96 1.67 -2.76
N PHE A 95 12.22 1.82 -3.18
CA PHE A 95 13.15 2.80 -2.63
C PHE A 95 13.20 4.03 -3.53
N MET A 96 12.30 4.97 -3.26
CA MET A 96 12.14 6.19 -4.06
C MET A 96 13.21 7.24 -3.71
N LYS A 97 13.63 8.01 -4.71
CA LYS A 97 14.56 9.14 -4.61
C LYS A 97 13.91 10.43 -5.13
N PRO A 98 14.49 11.62 -4.90
CA PRO A 98 13.98 12.85 -5.51
C PRO A 98 13.85 12.71 -7.03
N GLY A 99 12.70 13.09 -7.58
CA GLY A 99 12.37 12.98 -9.01
C GLY A 99 11.77 11.64 -9.46
N ASP A 100 11.77 10.62 -8.59
CA ASP A 100 11.09 9.35 -8.86
C ASP A 100 9.56 9.51 -8.72
N PHE A 101 8.79 8.88 -9.61
CA PHE A 101 7.32 8.92 -9.53
C PHE A 101 6.66 7.64 -10.04
N ASN A 102 5.43 7.40 -9.60
CA ASN A 102 4.55 6.41 -10.21
C ASN A 102 3.53 7.15 -11.10
N PRO A 103 3.45 6.86 -12.40
CA PRO A 103 2.47 7.49 -13.29
C PRO A 103 1.07 6.96 -12.95
N PRO A 104 -0.01 7.61 -13.43
CA PRO A 104 -1.36 7.03 -13.32
C PRO A 104 -1.39 5.61 -13.91
N HIS A 105 -1.81 4.63 -13.11
CA HIS A 105 -1.92 3.23 -13.51
C HIS A 105 -3.01 2.52 -12.69
N ILE A 106 -3.33 1.29 -13.09
CA ILE A 106 -4.29 0.43 -12.39
C ILE A 106 -3.62 -0.88 -11.96
N HIS A 107 -4.18 -1.50 -10.93
CA HIS A 107 -3.83 -2.86 -10.53
C HIS A 107 -4.96 -3.81 -10.93
N GLY A 108 -4.59 -5.03 -11.32
CA GLY A 108 -5.54 -6.13 -11.36
C GLY A 108 -5.85 -6.64 -9.95
N GLY A 109 -6.87 -7.50 -9.83
CA GLY A 109 -7.30 -8.09 -8.57
C GLY A 109 -8.32 -7.24 -7.80
N ASP A 110 -8.68 -7.71 -6.60
CA ASP A 110 -9.78 -7.14 -5.81
C ASP A 110 -9.33 -6.08 -4.79
N ILE A 111 -8.06 -6.14 -4.35
CA ILE A 111 -7.50 -5.28 -3.31
C ILE A 111 -6.07 -4.88 -3.67
N SER A 112 -5.83 -3.58 -3.74
CA SER A 112 -4.48 -2.98 -3.78
C SER A 112 -4.23 -2.16 -2.51
N PHE A 113 -2.98 -2.08 -2.06
CA PHE A 113 -2.61 -1.30 -0.89
C PHE A 113 -1.21 -0.69 -1.04
N VAL A 114 -0.93 0.33 -0.22
CA VAL A 114 0.41 0.92 -0.04
C VAL A 114 0.71 1.01 1.46
N ILE A 115 1.94 0.70 1.84
CA ILE A 115 2.44 0.88 3.21
C ILE A 115 3.63 1.83 3.15
N PHE A 116 3.50 2.96 3.83
CA PHE A 116 4.59 3.92 4.00
C PHE A 116 5.47 3.47 5.17
N VAL A 117 6.68 3.00 4.86
CA VAL A 117 7.61 2.39 5.84
C VAL A 117 8.54 3.43 6.44
N ASP A 118 9.24 4.18 5.59
CA ASP A 118 10.19 5.22 5.97
C ASP A 118 9.96 6.42 5.05
N VAL A 119 9.33 7.47 5.59
CA VAL A 119 8.96 8.67 4.84
C VAL A 119 9.83 9.83 5.33
N PRO A 120 10.68 10.41 4.47
CA PRO A 120 11.49 11.56 4.83
C PRO A 120 10.62 12.75 5.25
N LYS A 121 10.94 13.38 6.38
CA LYS A 121 10.23 14.59 6.86
C LYS A 121 10.31 15.75 5.88
N GLN A 122 11.36 15.80 5.06
CA GLN A 122 11.56 16.82 4.04
C GLN A 122 10.43 16.85 3.01
N LEU A 123 9.71 15.74 2.80
CA LEU A 123 8.53 15.72 1.93
C LEU A 123 7.38 16.57 2.46
N GLU A 124 7.27 16.74 3.78
CA GLU A 124 6.27 17.65 4.38
C GLU A 124 6.60 19.10 4.00
N THR A 125 7.86 19.49 4.10
CA THR A 125 8.35 20.81 3.69
C THR A 125 8.17 21.02 2.19
N GLU A 126 8.55 20.05 1.35
CA GLU A 126 8.38 20.13 -0.11
C GLU A 126 6.90 20.33 -0.49
N MET A 127 5.98 19.65 0.18
CA MET A 127 4.54 19.79 -0.02
C MET A 127 4.04 21.19 0.40
N GLU A 128 4.50 21.71 1.53
CA GLU A 128 4.12 23.04 2.04
C GLU A 128 4.65 24.18 1.15
N GLU A 129 5.84 24.02 0.59
CA GLU A 129 6.49 24.99 -0.30
C GLU A 129 6.05 24.85 -1.77
N HIS A 130 5.30 23.80 -2.12
CA HIS A 130 4.86 23.58 -3.50
C HIS A 130 3.86 24.65 -3.96
N GLU A 131 4.30 25.49 -4.89
CA GLU A 131 3.42 26.38 -5.65
C GLU A 131 3.05 25.71 -6.98
N GLY A 132 1.75 25.48 -7.18
CA GLY A 132 1.24 24.86 -8.40
C GLY A 132 1.61 25.67 -9.63
N THR A 133 2.18 25.02 -10.64
CA THR A 133 2.47 25.67 -11.92
C THR A 133 1.23 25.58 -12.80
N THR A 134 0.64 26.73 -13.14
CA THR A 134 -0.46 26.84 -14.13
C THR A 134 -0.01 26.48 -15.54
#